data_AF-A0A6G0R6M9-F1
#
_entry.id   AF-A0A6G0R6M9-F1
#
_cell.length_a   1.000
_cell.length_b   1.000
_cell.length_c   1.000
_cell.angle_alpha   90.00
_cell.angle_beta   90.00
_cell.angle_gamma   90.00
#
_symmetry.space_group_name_H-M   'P 1'
#
loop_
_entity.id
_entity.type
_entity.pdbx_description
1 polymer ?
#
loop_
_entity_poly.entity_id
_entity_poly.type
_entity_poly.pdbx_seq_one_letter_code
_entity_poly.pdbx_strand_id
1 'polypeptide(L)'
;MGKSADHNAAVEKEFASLEQVLIQTADDAAACLRLLKKTLSEYDSRHGNHFTNTAKSYMRSNMRNAKDVSADLKHVAHQIKKSHKPSNSEVNSARNMMNATSKAFDILKSTARDYDEKNGRATGVKGAIKHAIGKSDKDSVDTLGGGILGSPDTVEALVKKTIRDNFNMNVLSYQVTAAEKSLSSPSIVDRAKEPVHEVKDKLKGDKSSSIHDDRHANDAMTP
;
A
#
# COMPACT_ATOMS: atom_id res chain seq x y z
N MET A 1 -17.47 6.24 31.31
CA MET A 1 -16.73 7.09 30.35
C MET A 1 -15.51 6.40 29.70
N GLY A 2 -15.28 5.08 29.83
CA GLY A 2 -14.03 4.44 29.33
C GLY A 2 -13.96 4.12 27.82
N LYS A 3 -15.06 3.69 27.20
CA LYS A 3 -15.02 3.08 25.84
C LYS A 3 -14.54 4.00 24.71
N SER A 4 -14.76 5.31 24.79
CA SER A 4 -14.28 6.26 23.77
C SER A 4 -12.80 6.60 23.92
N ALA A 5 -12.30 6.62 25.16
CA ALA A 5 -10.89 6.84 25.45
C ALA A 5 -10.05 5.63 24.99
N ASP A 6 -10.55 4.41 25.22
CA ASP A 6 -9.89 3.17 24.79
C ASP A 6 -9.81 3.06 23.26
N HIS A 7 -10.88 3.44 22.55
CA HIS A 7 -10.88 3.47 21.09
C HIS A 7 -9.89 4.50 20.54
N ASN A 8 -9.85 5.71 21.10
CA ASN A 8 -8.91 6.74 20.66
C ASN A 8 -7.45 6.33 20.90
N ALA A 9 -7.16 5.71 22.05
CA ALA A 9 -5.84 5.17 22.36
C ALA A 9 -5.43 4.04 21.40
N ALA A 10 -6.37 3.19 20.97
CA ALA A 10 -6.12 2.15 19.98
C ALA A 10 -5.79 2.74 18.60
N VAL A 11 -6.52 3.77 18.16
CA VAL A 11 -6.23 4.48 16.89
C VAL A 11 -4.86 5.16 16.94
N GLU A 12 -4.53 5.85 18.04
CA GLU A 12 -3.22 6.48 18.21
C GLU A 12 -2.07 5.46 18.13
N LYS A 13 -2.25 4.28 18.72
CA LYS A 13 -1.28 3.19 18.63
C LYS A 13 -1.07 2.72 17.19
N GLU A 14 -2.14 2.57 16.40
CA GLU A 14 -2.03 2.17 14.99
C GLU A 14 -1.31 3.23 14.15
N PHE A 15 -1.50 4.51 14.46
CA PHE A 15 -0.82 5.61 13.76
C PHE A 15 0.65 5.75 14.16
N ALA A 16 0.98 5.51 15.43
CA ALA A 16 2.37 5.44 15.88
C ALA A 16 3.12 4.26 15.21
N SER A 17 2.45 3.10 15.08
CA SER A 17 2.99 1.96 14.34
C SER A 17 3.16 2.30 12.85
N LEU A 18 2.20 3.01 12.24
CA LEU A 18 2.30 3.46 10.85
C LEU A 18 3.49 4.42 10.62
N GLU A 19 3.71 5.40 11.52
CA GLU A 19 4.90 6.27 11.49
C GLU A 19 6.19 5.43 11.46
N GLN A 20 6.30 4.48 12.40
CA GLN A 20 7.50 3.66 12.53
C GLN A 20 7.76 2.81 11.28
N VAL A 21 6.72 2.14 10.76
CA VAL A 21 6.85 1.26 9.60
C VAL A 21 7.18 2.07 8.33
N LEU A 22 6.65 3.29 8.18
CA LEU A 22 7.03 4.19 7.09
C LEU A 22 8.52 4.54 7.12
N ILE A 23 9.05 4.90 8.30
CA ILE A 23 10.46 5.22 8.48
C ILE A 23 11.33 4.00 8.17
N GLN A 24 10.98 2.84 8.73
CA GLN A 24 11.72 1.59 8.52
C GLN A 24 11.75 1.22 7.03
N THR A 25 10.61 1.29 6.36
CA THR A 25 10.51 0.98 4.93
C THR A 25 11.39 1.90 4.07
N ALA A 26 11.47 3.19 4.42
CA ALA A 26 12.35 4.13 3.75
C ALA A 26 13.83 3.79 3.93
N ASP A 27 14.21 3.38 5.15
CA ASP A 27 15.60 2.97 5.45
C ASP A 27 15.98 1.65 4.77
N ASP A 28 15.06 0.67 4.75
CA ASP A 28 15.23 -0.59 4.03
C ASP A 28 15.37 -0.36 2.52
N ALA A 29 14.56 0.54 1.94
CA ALA A 29 14.68 0.95 0.55
C ALA A 29 16.06 1.56 0.25
N ALA A 30 16.52 2.48 1.09
CA ALA A 30 17.83 3.11 0.94
C ALA A 30 18.98 2.09 1.05
N ALA A 31 18.89 1.16 2.00
CA ALA A 31 19.86 0.09 2.18
C ALA A 31 19.89 -0.85 0.96
N CYS A 32 18.72 -1.28 0.48
CA CYS A 32 18.56 -2.12 -0.70
C CYS A 32 19.17 -1.46 -1.96
N LEU A 33 18.89 -0.17 -2.19
CA LEU A 33 19.44 0.57 -3.34
C LEU A 33 20.96 0.73 -3.25
N ARG A 34 21.50 0.89 -2.04
CA ARG A 34 22.95 0.97 -1.81
C ARG A 34 23.62 -0.38 -2.10
N LEU A 35 23.00 -1.48 -1.69
CA LEU A 35 23.46 -2.84 -2.03
C LEU A 35 23.36 -3.07 -3.55
N LEU A 36 22.25 -2.70 -4.18
CA LEU A 36 22.06 -2.84 -5.62
C LEU A 36 23.13 -2.10 -6.42
N LYS A 37 23.48 -0.88 -6.02
CA LYS A 37 24.58 -0.12 -6.63
C LYS A 37 25.92 -0.88 -6.53
N LYS A 38 26.18 -1.57 -5.42
CA LYS A 38 27.38 -2.38 -5.22
C LYS A 38 27.35 -3.61 -6.13
N THR A 39 26.27 -4.37 -6.12
CA THR A 39 26.14 -5.60 -6.92
C THR A 39 26.21 -5.31 -8.42
N LEU A 40 25.64 -4.20 -8.90
CA LEU A 40 25.79 -3.74 -10.29
C LEU A 40 27.25 -3.41 -10.63
N SER A 41 27.99 -2.79 -9.71
CA SER A 41 29.42 -2.50 -9.93
C SER A 41 30.25 -3.79 -10.04
N GLU A 42 29.94 -4.78 -9.22
CA GLU A 42 30.57 -6.10 -9.27
C GLU A 42 30.18 -6.88 -10.53
N TYR A 43 28.93 -6.75 -10.99
CA TYR A 43 28.49 -7.31 -12.27
C TYR A 43 29.28 -6.69 -13.42
N ASP A 44 29.38 -5.36 -13.45
CA ASP A 44 30.11 -4.63 -14.48
C ASP A 44 31.58 -5.06 -14.52
N SER A 45 32.21 -5.19 -13.35
CA SER A 45 33.62 -5.64 -13.24
C SER A 45 33.83 -7.05 -13.78
N ARG A 46 32.90 -7.98 -13.50
CA ARG A 46 32.96 -9.37 -13.95
C ARG A 46 32.76 -9.53 -15.45
N HIS A 47 32.06 -8.60 -16.07
CA HIS A 47 31.72 -8.63 -17.50
C HIS A 47 32.62 -7.73 -18.35
N GLY A 48 33.69 -7.15 -17.78
CA GLY A 48 34.60 -6.27 -18.51
C GLY A 48 34.02 -4.89 -18.84
N ASN A 49 32.87 -4.52 -18.24
CA ASN A 49 32.19 -3.27 -18.51
C ASN A 49 32.81 -2.14 -17.67
N HIS A 50 33.90 -1.55 -18.15
CA HIS A 50 34.68 -0.58 -17.37
C HIS A 50 34.53 0.89 -17.79
N PHE A 51 34.10 1.17 -19.03
CA PHE A 51 34.20 2.53 -19.61
C PHE A 51 32.88 3.12 -20.11
N THR A 52 32.10 2.40 -20.92
CA THR A 52 30.84 2.89 -21.49
C THR A 52 29.72 1.87 -21.33
N ASN A 53 28.48 2.33 -21.21
CA ASN A 53 27.28 1.48 -21.13
C ASN A 53 27.29 0.42 -20.00
N THR A 54 27.83 0.78 -18.83
CA THR A 54 27.81 -0.11 -17.65
C THR A 54 26.40 -0.22 -17.08
N ALA A 55 26.03 -1.38 -16.54
CA ALA A 55 24.72 -1.62 -15.93
C ALA A 55 24.46 -0.61 -14.80
N LYS A 56 25.49 -0.33 -13.99
CA LYS A 56 25.42 0.69 -12.94
C LYS A 56 25.10 2.07 -13.49
N SER A 57 25.76 2.50 -14.57
CA SER A 57 25.52 3.82 -15.17
C SER A 57 24.12 3.91 -15.80
N TYR A 58 23.69 2.84 -16.48
CA TYR A 58 22.38 2.71 -17.11
C TYR A 58 21.24 2.84 -16.10
N MET A 59 21.37 2.21 -14.93
CA MET A 59 20.34 2.22 -13.88
C MET A 59 20.40 3.44 -12.96
N ARG A 60 21.44 4.27 -13.04
CA ARG A 60 21.73 5.34 -12.06
C ARG A 60 20.57 6.30 -11.83
N SER A 61 19.91 6.74 -12.89
CA SER A 61 18.81 7.71 -12.79
C SER A 61 17.63 7.13 -12.03
N ASN A 62 17.21 5.91 -12.41
CA ASN A 62 16.07 5.24 -11.79
C ASN A 62 16.36 4.83 -10.33
N MET A 63 17.61 4.46 -10.01
CA MET A 63 18.01 4.23 -8.61
C MET A 63 17.93 5.51 -7.77
N ARG A 64 18.30 6.67 -8.33
CA ARG A 64 18.14 7.95 -7.65
C ARG A 64 16.66 8.27 -7.43
N ASN A 65 15.85 8.17 -8.47
CA ASN A 65 14.42 8.41 -8.37
C ASN A 65 13.75 7.50 -7.32
N ALA A 66 14.08 6.20 -7.30
CA ALA A 66 13.56 5.27 -6.29
C ALA A 66 13.99 5.67 -4.87
N LYS A 67 15.23 6.13 -4.70
CA LYS A 67 15.72 6.63 -3.41
C LYS A 67 14.92 7.87 -2.97
N ASP A 68 14.76 8.84 -3.86
CA ASP A 68 14.09 10.10 -3.55
C ASP A 68 12.62 9.85 -3.19
N VAL A 69 11.88 9.08 -3.99
CA VAL A 69 10.49 8.70 -3.70
C VAL A 69 10.38 7.90 -2.39
N SER A 70 11.32 6.99 -2.10
CA SER A 70 11.29 6.25 -0.83
C SER A 70 11.58 7.14 0.39
N ALA A 71 12.36 8.21 0.23
CA ALA A 71 12.62 9.16 1.31
C ALA A 71 11.37 9.96 1.70
N ASP A 72 10.44 10.17 0.76
CA ASP A 72 9.17 10.83 1.03
C ASP A 72 8.26 10.02 1.96
N LEU A 73 8.47 8.71 2.13
CA LEU A 73 7.81 7.93 3.19
C LEU A 73 8.12 8.51 4.59
N LYS A 74 9.36 8.97 4.81
CA LYS A 74 9.73 9.65 6.07
C LYS A 74 9.03 10.98 6.21
N HIS A 75 8.88 11.72 5.11
CA HIS A 75 8.13 12.97 5.12
C HIS A 75 6.67 12.74 5.52
N VAL A 76 6.01 11.70 5.00
CA VAL A 76 4.66 11.30 5.43
C VAL A 76 4.64 10.88 6.91
N ALA A 77 5.63 10.10 7.36
CA ALA A 77 5.74 9.71 8.77
C ALA A 77 5.82 10.91 9.71
N HIS A 78 6.62 11.92 9.36
CA HIS A 78 6.72 13.15 10.13
C HIS A 78 5.44 13.98 10.11
N GLN A 79 4.68 13.97 9.00
CA GLN A 79 3.36 14.60 8.95
C GLN A 79 2.36 13.91 9.88
N ILE A 80 2.32 12.58 9.89
CA ILE A 80 1.50 11.79 10.82
C ILE A 80 1.83 12.16 12.26
N LYS A 81 3.11 12.14 12.62
CA LYS A 81 3.58 12.50 13.96
C LYS A 81 3.18 13.91 14.40
N LYS A 82 3.25 14.87 13.47
CA LYS A 82 2.95 16.28 13.74
C LYS A 82 1.43 16.55 13.77
N SER A 83 0.64 15.67 13.18
CA SER A 83 -0.81 15.80 13.19
C SER A 83 -1.35 15.66 14.60
N HIS A 84 -2.31 16.51 14.94
CA HIS A 84 -2.93 16.51 16.28
C HIS A 84 -4.01 15.43 16.40
N LYS A 85 -4.45 14.84 15.28
CA LYS A 85 -5.47 13.81 15.27
C LYS A 85 -5.25 12.85 14.09
N PRO A 86 -5.24 11.53 14.34
CA PRO A 86 -5.27 10.52 13.29
C PRO A 86 -6.35 10.78 12.23
N SER A 87 -5.98 10.75 10.95
CA SER A 87 -6.88 11.15 9.86
C SER A 87 -6.82 10.27 8.61
N ASN A 88 -7.92 10.21 7.86
CA ASN A 88 -7.98 9.50 6.57
C ASN A 88 -7.02 10.12 5.54
N SER A 89 -6.77 11.42 5.60
CA SER A 89 -5.80 12.11 4.72
C SER A 89 -4.38 11.61 4.91
N GLU A 90 -3.96 11.34 6.15
CA GLU A 90 -2.65 10.78 6.47
C GLU A 90 -2.51 9.33 5.96
N VAL A 91 -3.53 8.51 6.20
CA VAL A 91 -3.56 7.12 5.69
C VAL A 91 -3.51 7.09 4.17
N ASN A 92 -4.26 7.97 3.50
CA ASN A 92 -4.22 8.10 2.05
C ASN A 92 -2.86 8.58 1.54
N SER A 93 -2.22 9.52 2.24
CA SER A 93 -0.86 9.97 1.93
C SER A 93 0.15 8.82 2.05
N ALA A 94 0.07 8.02 3.11
CA ALA A 94 0.92 6.85 3.31
C ALA A 94 0.71 5.81 2.20
N ARG A 95 -0.54 5.51 1.86
CA ARG A 95 -0.90 4.59 0.77
C ARG A 95 -0.37 5.05 -0.58
N ASN A 96 -0.57 6.32 -0.91
CA ASN A 96 -0.10 6.90 -2.18
C ASN A 96 1.41 6.81 -2.30
N MET A 97 2.14 7.11 -1.22
CA MET A 97 3.60 7.06 -1.23
C MET A 97 4.15 5.62 -1.25
N MET A 98 3.48 4.69 -0.55
CA MET A 98 3.76 3.26 -0.65
C MET A 98 3.64 2.77 -2.11
N ASN A 99 2.55 3.11 -2.79
CA ASN A 99 2.31 2.72 -4.18
C ASN A 99 3.35 3.36 -5.13
N ALA A 100 3.67 4.63 -4.93
CA ALA A 100 4.71 5.33 -5.69
C ALA A 100 6.08 4.66 -5.53
N THR A 101 6.43 4.27 -4.29
CA THR A 101 7.67 3.54 -4.01
C THR A 101 7.68 2.18 -4.70
N SER A 102 6.61 1.39 -4.58
CA SER A 102 6.51 0.09 -5.28
C SER A 102 6.70 0.24 -6.79
N LYS A 103 6.04 1.22 -7.40
CA LYS A 103 6.17 1.52 -8.83
C LYS A 103 7.60 1.89 -9.22
N ALA A 104 8.31 2.67 -8.39
CA ALA A 104 9.71 3.01 -8.65
C ALA A 104 10.62 1.78 -8.64
N PHE A 105 10.40 0.81 -7.75
CA PHE A 105 11.13 -0.46 -7.73
C PHE A 105 10.77 -1.37 -8.92
N ASP A 106 9.54 -1.34 -9.40
CA ASP A 106 9.16 -2.07 -10.62
C ASP A 106 9.81 -1.47 -11.88
N ILE A 107 9.94 -0.14 -11.94
CA ILE A 107 10.69 0.53 -13.01
C ILE A 107 12.16 0.08 -13.01
N LEU A 108 12.78 -0.15 -11.85
CA LEU A 108 14.14 -0.71 -11.80
C LEU A 108 14.22 -2.10 -12.45
N LYS A 109 13.26 -2.98 -12.17
CA LYS A 109 13.20 -4.32 -12.77
C LYS A 109 13.04 -4.23 -14.30
N SER A 110 12.14 -3.37 -14.78
CA SER A 110 11.95 -3.15 -16.23
C SER A 110 13.18 -2.54 -16.90
N THR A 111 13.82 -1.56 -16.26
CA THR A 111 15.06 -0.94 -16.77
C THR A 111 16.19 -1.94 -16.88
N ALA A 112 16.31 -2.84 -15.90
CA ALA A 112 17.30 -3.91 -15.91
C ALA A 112 17.08 -4.89 -17.06
N ARG A 113 15.82 -5.23 -17.33
CA ARG A 113 15.45 -6.02 -18.51
C ARG A 113 15.79 -5.31 -19.81
N ASP A 114 15.49 -4.01 -19.93
CA ASP A 114 15.83 -3.23 -21.12
C ASP A 114 17.35 -3.19 -21.37
N TYR A 115 18.13 -3.12 -20.30
CA TYR A 115 19.59 -3.24 -20.37
C TYR A 115 20.00 -4.60 -20.94
N ASP A 116 19.48 -5.69 -20.39
CA ASP A 116 19.78 -7.04 -20.87
C ASP A 116 19.39 -7.20 -22.34
N GLU A 117 18.21 -6.71 -22.75
CA GLU A 117 17.76 -6.76 -24.15
C GLU A 117 18.69 -5.99 -25.10
N LYS A 118 19.13 -4.78 -24.73
CA LYS A 118 20.06 -3.96 -25.52
C LYS A 118 21.44 -4.60 -25.65
N ASN A 119 21.87 -5.33 -24.63
CA ASN A 119 23.16 -6.02 -24.62
C ASN A 119 23.05 -7.46 -25.14
N GLY A 120 21.93 -7.81 -25.79
CA GLY A 120 21.72 -9.10 -26.43
C GLY A 120 21.50 -10.27 -25.47
N ARG A 121 21.29 -10.00 -24.19
CA ARG A 121 20.96 -10.96 -23.12
C ARG A 121 19.46 -10.98 -22.83
N ALA A 122 18.64 -10.72 -23.85
CA ALA A 122 17.18 -10.70 -23.73
C ALA A 122 16.67 -12.01 -23.10
N THR A 123 15.89 -11.91 -22.03
CA THR A 123 15.23 -13.04 -21.37
C THR A 123 13.79 -13.21 -21.90
N GLY A 124 13.24 -14.43 -21.84
CA GLY A 124 11.86 -14.73 -22.26
C GLY A 124 11.65 -14.96 -23.78
N VAL A 125 10.42 -14.78 -24.27
CA VAL A 125 10.01 -15.11 -25.66
C VAL A 125 10.88 -14.39 -26.71
N LYS A 126 11.24 -13.12 -26.47
CA LYS A 126 12.12 -12.34 -27.35
C LYS A 126 13.55 -12.90 -27.40
N GLY A 127 14.06 -13.38 -26.26
CA GLY A 127 15.31 -14.13 -26.20
C GLY A 127 15.23 -15.43 -26.98
N ALA A 128 14.19 -16.23 -26.75
CA ALA A 128 13.96 -17.49 -27.45
C ALA A 128 13.89 -17.32 -28.98
N ILE A 129 13.19 -16.29 -29.47
CA ILE A 129 13.11 -15.97 -30.90
C ILE A 129 14.47 -15.51 -31.45
N LYS A 130 15.22 -14.66 -30.72
CA LYS A 130 16.56 -14.23 -31.15
C LYS A 130 17.55 -15.40 -31.22
N HIS A 131 17.49 -16.32 -30.26
CA HIS A 131 18.27 -17.56 -30.27
C HIS A 131 17.86 -18.51 -31.40
N ALA A 132 16.57 -18.57 -31.76
CA ALA A 132 16.07 -19.39 -32.86
C ALA A 132 16.42 -18.83 -34.25
N ILE A 133 16.45 -17.50 -34.41
CA ILE A 133 16.78 -16.84 -35.69
C ILE A 133 18.30 -16.75 -35.90
N GLY A 134 19.10 -16.74 -34.83
CA GLY A 134 20.56 -16.61 -34.89
C GLY A 134 21.35 -17.92 -35.05
N LYS A 135 20.70 -19.08 -35.20
CA LYS A 135 21.39 -20.39 -35.30
C LYS A 135 21.19 -21.04 -36.68
N SER A 136 22.08 -20.69 -37.61
CA SER A 136 22.66 -21.67 -38.52
C SER A 136 24.06 -22.01 -37.97
N ASP A 137 24.24 -23.30 -37.72
CA ASP A 137 25.46 -24.03 -37.35
C ASP A 137 25.97 -24.10 -35.89
N LYS A 138 25.90 -25.36 -35.42
CA LYS A 138 26.68 -26.12 -34.42
C LYS A 138 26.59 -25.79 -32.93
N ASP A 139 26.01 -26.78 -32.22
CA ASP A 139 26.46 -27.35 -30.95
C ASP A 139 26.86 -26.41 -29.82
N SER A 140 25.89 -26.07 -28.96
CA SER A 140 25.97 -26.45 -27.55
C SER A 140 24.60 -26.29 -26.88
N VAL A 141 24.19 -27.36 -26.19
CA VAL A 141 23.17 -27.34 -25.15
C VAL A 141 23.85 -26.78 -23.91
N ASP A 142 23.65 -25.49 -23.64
CA ASP A 142 23.90 -24.90 -22.32
C ASP A 142 22.63 -24.20 -21.85
N THR A 143 21.61 -25.02 -21.60
CA THR A 143 20.58 -24.65 -20.65
C THR A 143 21.22 -24.80 -19.27
N LEU A 144 21.35 -23.68 -18.55
CA LEU A 144 21.90 -23.54 -17.19
C LEU A 144 23.44 -23.49 -17.12
N GLY A 145 24.01 -22.33 -17.46
CA GLY A 145 25.40 -21.98 -17.15
C GLY A 145 25.62 -21.81 -15.64
N GLY A 146 25.63 -22.92 -14.91
CA GLY A 146 26.06 -22.99 -13.51
C GLY A 146 27.57 -22.79 -13.39
N GLY A 147 27.99 -21.57 -13.01
CA GLY A 147 29.34 -21.28 -12.57
C GLY A 147 29.40 -20.95 -11.08
N ILE A 148 29.69 -21.97 -10.25
CA ILE A 148 30.37 -22.06 -8.93
C ILE A 148 30.23 -20.96 -7.84
N LEU A 149 29.62 -19.79 -8.07
CA LEU A 149 29.19 -18.87 -7.01
C LEU A 149 27.98 -18.00 -7.46
N GLY A 150 26.85 -18.65 -7.74
CA GLY A 150 25.46 -18.17 -7.58
C GLY A 150 25.11 -16.72 -8.00
N SER A 151 25.82 -16.17 -8.97
CA SER A 151 25.65 -14.79 -9.42
C SER A 151 24.83 -14.79 -10.70
N PRO A 152 23.71 -14.08 -10.75
CA PRO A 152 22.84 -14.12 -11.91
C PRO A 152 23.56 -13.59 -13.17
N ASP A 153 23.39 -14.31 -14.28
CA ASP A 153 24.03 -14.01 -15.58
C ASP A 153 23.46 -12.76 -16.28
N THR A 154 22.39 -12.17 -15.72
CA THR A 154 21.72 -11.00 -16.26
C THR A 154 21.46 -9.93 -15.18
N VAL A 155 21.35 -8.68 -15.61
CA VAL A 155 21.09 -7.55 -14.73
C VAL A 155 19.69 -7.61 -14.15
N GLU A 156 18.69 -8.04 -14.93
CA GLU A 156 17.32 -8.24 -14.49
C GLU A 156 17.26 -9.25 -13.33
N ALA A 157 17.93 -10.40 -13.46
CA ALA A 157 17.94 -11.40 -12.42
C ALA A 157 18.67 -10.90 -11.16
N LEU A 158 19.77 -10.16 -11.32
CA LEU A 158 20.47 -9.52 -10.21
C LEU A 158 19.59 -8.52 -9.45
N VAL A 159 18.90 -7.66 -10.17
CA VAL A 159 18.02 -6.63 -9.61
C VAL A 159 16.83 -7.26 -8.91
N LYS A 160 16.16 -8.24 -9.55
CA LYS A 160 15.03 -8.95 -8.95
C LYS A 160 15.42 -9.69 -7.68
N LYS A 161 16.58 -10.38 -7.68
CA LYS A 161 17.09 -11.08 -6.49
C LYS A 161 17.42 -10.09 -5.37
N THR A 162 18.19 -9.04 -5.68
CA THR A 162 18.59 -8.03 -4.67
C THR A 162 17.38 -7.38 -4.02
N ILE A 163 16.38 -6.97 -4.82
CA ILE A 163 15.16 -6.35 -4.29
C ILE A 163 14.37 -7.34 -3.44
N ARG A 164 14.15 -8.57 -3.93
CA ARG A 164 13.39 -9.60 -3.20
C ARG A 164 13.99 -9.90 -1.83
N ASP A 165 15.31 -10.00 -1.76
CA ASP A 165 16.01 -10.44 -0.55
C ASP A 165 16.18 -9.31 0.47
N ASN A 166 16.06 -8.03 0.06
CA ASN A 166 16.43 -6.88 0.89
C ASN A 166 15.34 -5.81 1.02
N PHE A 167 14.19 -5.96 0.36
CA PHE A 167 13.12 -4.97 0.41
C PHE A 167 11.74 -5.62 0.36
N ASN A 168 10.90 -5.31 1.37
CA ASN A 168 9.57 -5.88 1.50
C ASN A 168 8.55 -4.80 1.92
N MET A 169 7.53 -4.60 1.08
CA MET A 169 6.47 -3.60 1.30
C MET A 169 5.25 -4.16 2.07
N ASN A 170 5.19 -5.47 2.31
CA ASN A 170 3.99 -6.12 2.87
C ASN A 170 3.66 -5.61 4.27
N VAL A 171 4.68 -5.33 5.09
CA VAL A 171 4.49 -4.81 6.45
C VAL A 171 3.84 -3.43 6.41
N LEU A 172 4.32 -2.54 5.53
CA LEU A 172 3.71 -1.22 5.34
C LEU A 172 2.29 -1.32 4.79
N SER A 173 2.04 -2.21 3.83
CA SER A 173 0.70 -2.45 3.29
C SER A 173 -0.27 -2.89 4.38
N TYR A 174 0.14 -3.82 5.25
CA TYR A 174 -0.67 -4.27 6.37
C TYR A 174 -0.97 -3.12 7.34
N GLN A 175 0.05 -2.34 7.70
CA GLN A 175 -0.10 -1.25 8.66
C GLN A 175 -0.99 -0.11 8.13
N VAL A 176 -0.89 0.20 6.83
CA VAL A 176 -1.78 1.17 6.16
C VAL A 176 -3.23 0.70 6.23
N THR A 177 -3.49 -0.59 6.00
CA THR A 177 -4.84 -1.17 6.13
C THR A 177 -5.32 -1.20 7.59
N ALA A 178 -4.45 -1.49 8.55
CA ALA A 178 -4.80 -1.48 9.97
C ALA A 178 -5.20 -0.07 10.43
N ALA A 179 -4.42 0.95 10.07
CA ALA A 179 -4.73 2.35 10.36
C ALA A 179 -6.05 2.78 9.73
N GLU A 180 -6.32 2.41 8.47
CA GLU A 180 -7.60 2.68 7.80
C GLU A 180 -8.81 2.06 8.52
N LYS A 181 -8.67 0.79 8.94
CA LYS A 181 -9.72 0.08 9.68
C LYS A 181 -9.96 0.66 11.07
N SER A 182 -8.91 1.14 11.73
CA SER A 182 -9.02 1.78 13.04
C SER A 182 -9.86 3.07 12.98
N LEU A 183 -9.79 3.81 11.87
CA LEU A 183 -10.61 5.02 11.65
C LEU A 183 -12.06 4.71 11.28
N SER A 184 -12.30 3.56 10.63
CA SER A 184 -13.63 3.14 10.14
C SER A 184 -14.43 2.35 11.18
N SER A 185 -13.80 1.96 12.29
CA SER A 185 -14.47 1.23 13.37
C SER A 185 -15.45 2.17 14.08
N PRO A 186 -16.75 1.84 14.15
CA PRO A 186 -17.71 2.70 14.83
C PRO A 186 -17.37 2.76 16.32
N SER A 187 -17.10 3.96 16.83
CA SER A 187 -17.37 4.22 18.25
C SER A 187 -18.87 3.99 18.44
N ILE A 188 -19.27 3.05 19.30
CA ILE A 188 -20.67 2.69 19.58
C ILE A 188 -21.54 3.92 19.93
N VAL A 189 -20.91 5.06 20.26
CA VAL A 189 -21.56 6.35 20.53
C VAL A 189 -22.28 6.94 19.30
N ASP A 190 -21.80 6.70 18.07
CA ASP A 190 -22.50 7.21 16.86
C ASP A 190 -23.81 6.45 16.58
N ARG A 191 -23.94 5.21 17.07
CA ARG A 191 -25.17 4.41 16.95
C ARG A 191 -26.26 4.82 17.95
N ALA A 192 -25.91 5.63 18.97
CA ALA A 192 -26.86 6.12 19.98
C ALA A 192 -27.44 7.51 19.65
N LYS A 193 -27.06 8.10 18.50
CA LYS A 193 -27.59 9.38 18.01
C LYS A 193 -28.59 9.25 16.85
N GLU A 194 -29.03 8.03 16.52
CA GLU A 194 -30.26 7.89 15.74
C GLU A 194 -31.45 8.24 16.64
N PRO A 195 -32.31 9.22 16.28
CA PRO A 195 -33.57 9.42 16.97
C PRO A 195 -34.45 8.20 16.73
N VAL A 196 -34.56 7.33 17.72
CA VAL A 196 -35.64 6.35 17.78
C VAL A 196 -36.90 7.18 18.00
N HIS A 197 -37.60 7.52 16.91
CA HIS A 197 -38.92 8.14 17.01
C HIS A 197 -39.81 7.20 17.82
N GLU A 198 -40.10 7.66 19.04
CA GLU A 198 -40.97 7.03 20.02
C GLU A 198 -42.31 6.73 19.34
N VAL A 199 -42.58 5.45 19.06
CA VAL A 199 -43.94 4.96 18.81
C VAL A 199 -44.70 5.05 20.13
N LYS A 200 -45.10 6.28 20.48
CA LYS A 200 -45.98 6.57 21.61
C LYS A 200 -47.29 7.13 21.10
N ASP A 201 -48.05 6.26 20.45
CA ASP A 201 -49.49 6.39 20.31
C ASP A 201 -50.04 4.98 20.13
N LYS A 202 -50.22 4.26 21.26
CA LYS A 202 -51.15 3.12 21.43
C LYS A 202 -50.89 2.44 22.78
N LEU A 203 -51.37 3.05 23.87
CA LEU A 203 -51.80 2.34 25.07
C LEU A 203 -52.50 3.34 25.99
N LYS A 204 -53.77 3.60 25.68
CA LYS A 204 -54.75 4.07 26.66
C LYS A 204 -56.06 3.32 26.41
N GLY A 205 -56.13 2.10 26.94
CA GLY A 205 -57.41 1.55 27.36
C GLY A 205 -57.78 2.21 28.69
N ASP A 206 -58.98 2.76 28.82
CA ASP A 206 -60.11 1.96 29.32
C ASP A 206 -61.44 2.74 29.34
N LYS A 207 -62.50 1.94 29.35
CA LYS A 207 -63.92 2.23 29.18
C LYS A 207 -64.59 2.85 30.41
N SER A 208 -65.47 3.83 30.18
CA SER A 208 -66.80 4.06 30.77
C SER A 208 -67.28 5.43 30.23
N SER A 209 -68.51 5.73 29.83
CA SER A 209 -69.84 5.22 30.18
C SER A 209 -70.87 5.73 29.16
N SER A 210 -71.92 4.93 28.96
CA SER A 210 -73.31 5.24 28.58
C SER A 210 -73.64 6.39 27.61
N ILE A 211 -74.17 5.96 26.46
CA ILE A 211 -75.18 6.59 25.60
C ILE A 211 -76.19 7.43 26.39
N HIS A 212 -76.45 8.67 25.96
CA HIS A 212 -77.82 9.19 25.85
C HIS A 212 -77.89 10.34 24.84
N ASP A 213 -78.89 10.22 23.95
CA ASP A 213 -79.27 11.12 22.86
C ASP A 213 -79.61 12.54 23.32
N ASP A 214 -79.02 13.55 22.69
CA ASP A 214 -79.56 14.91 22.65
C ASP A 214 -80.49 15.05 21.44
N ARG A 215 -81.80 14.89 21.67
CA ARG A 215 -82.84 15.38 20.76
C ARG A 215 -83.62 16.50 21.43
N HIS A 216 -83.55 17.67 20.80
CA HIS A 216 -84.47 18.78 20.96
C HIS A 216 -85.94 18.32 20.83
N ALA A 217 -86.77 18.72 21.79
CA ALA A 217 -88.21 18.87 21.63
C ALA A 217 -88.69 20.02 22.53
N ASN A 218 -89.70 20.73 22.02
CA ASN A 218 -90.12 22.06 22.39
C ASN A 218 -91.12 22.10 23.55
N ASP A 219 -91.37 23.34 23.96
CA ASP A 219 -92.66 23.90 24.40
C ASP A 219 -93.18 23.66 25.84
N ALA A 220 -93.21 24.80 26.54
CA ALA A 220 -94.39 25.45 27.12
C ALA A 220 -95.30 24.64 28.05
N MET A 221 -95.24 25.03 29.33
CA MET A 221 -96.31 24.81 30.31
C MET A 221 -96.83 26.18 30.77
N THR A 222 -98.04 26.53 30.33
CA THR A 222 -99.00 27.42 31.01
C THR A 222 -99.92 26.53 31.88
N PRO A 223 -100.52 27.00 32.98
CA PRO A 223 -101.19 28.30 33.16
C PRO A 223 -100.48 29.28 34.10
#